data_AF-A0ABD3PQ63-F1
#
_entry.id   AF-A0ABD3PQ63-F1
#
_cell.length_a   1.000
_cell.length_b   1.000
_cell.length_c   1.000
_cell.angle_alpha   90.00
_cell.angle_beta   90.00
_cell.angle_gamma   90.00
#
_symmetry.space_group_name_H-M   'P 1'
#
loop_
_entity.id
_entity.type
_entity.pdbx_description
1 polymer ?
#
loop_
_entity_poly.entity_id
_entity_poly.type
_entity_poly.pdbx_seq_one_letter_code
_entity_poly.pdbx_strand_id
1 'polypeptide(L)'
;MLPSVLTKYMLMALLVPGFFGGIRIPATFLAGSSLAAIFTLKSAAASLSNDNGKLSKIERRAIKFYHLVSVMAFLLSLNTIILATSAYTSILHGRFDQLAETAYLMMKREFEYEATVRWSFLTSMFCFLGMITSRVLIEFDLLKVDASKSSTKRDVAALVVCSVGALAAQLMSYVNQNLWCWNSLIGMTVHVAKMVLNCAIVEKNPMQIISVALTMASIFYVAKLAINDINQDDCKDTKKSL
;
A
#
# COMPACT_ATOMS: atom_id res chain seq x y z
N MET A 1 -4.62 4.22 42.61
CA MET A 1 -4.85 4.59 41.19
C MET A 1 -3.72 4.17 40.23
N LEU A 2 -2.61 3.58 40.68
CA LEU A 2 -1.58 3.00 39.79
C LEU A 2 -1.91 1.67 39.06
N PRO A 3 -2.86 0.80 39.48
CA PRO A 3 -2.96 -0.51 38.84
C PRO A 3 -3.43 -0.44 37.38
N SER A 4 -4.24 0.54 36.98
CA SER A 4 -4.79 0.61 35.63
C SER A 4 -3.76 0.89 34.53
N VAL A 5 -2.66 1.56 34.86
CA VAL A 5 -1.59 1.89 33.90
C VAL A 5 -0.66 0.69 33.72
N LEU A 6 -0.29 0.02 34.82
CA LEU A 6 0.58 -1.15 34.79
C LEU A 6 -0.09 -2.34 34.07
N THR A 7 -1.39 -2.56 34.29
CA THR A 7 -2.13 -3.63 33.60
C THR A 7 -2.18 -3.40 32.09
N LYS A 8 -2.32 -2.15 31.63
CA LYS A 8 -2.29 -1.82 30.19
C LYS A 8 -0.93 -2.13 29.57
N TYR A 9 0.16 -1.86 30.28
CA TYR A 9 1.51 -2.14 29.80
C TYR A 9 1.84 -3.63 29.77
N MET A 10 1.45 -4.41 30.79
CA MET A 10 1.60 -5.88 30.75
C MET A 10 0.76 -6.50 29.62
N LEU A 11 -0.46 -6.00 29.39
CA LEU A 11 -1.30 -6.51 28.30
C LEU A 11 -0.66 -6.19 26.93
N MET A 12 -0.10 -5.00 26.76
CA MET A 12 0.65 -4.65 25.54
C MET A 12 1.86 -5.56 25.34
N ALA A 13 2.66 -5.82 26.37
CA ALA A 13 3.83 -6.68 26.25
C ALA A 13 3.49 -8.12 25.79
N LEU A 14 2.33 -8.65 26.19
CA LEU A 14 1.83 -9.97 25.75
C LEU A 14 1.20 -9.94 24.35
N LEU A 15 0.57 -8.82 23.97
CA LEU A 15 -0.10 -8.67 22.67
C LEU A 15 0.90 -8.42 21.53
N VAL A 16 2.03 -7.77 21.80
CA VAL A 16 3.01 -7.37 20.78
C VAL A 16 3.64 -8.57 20.03
N PRO A 17 4.14 -9.63 20.70
CA PRO A 17 4.64 -10.82 20.01
C PRO A 17 3.57 -11.52 19.17
N GLY A 18 2.34 -11.59 19.70
CA GLY A 18 1.19 -12.18 19.00
C GLY A 18 0.81 -11.40 17.74
N PHE A 19 0.86 -10.06 17.81
CA PHE A 19 0.61 -9.19 16.66
C PHE A 19 1.66 -9.39 15.56
N PHE A 20 2.96 -9.29 15.89
CA PHE A 20 4.02 -9.45 14.90
C PHE A 20 4.10 -10.87 14.32
N GLY A 21 3.81 -11.89 15.13
CA GLY A 21 3.67 -13.26 14.64
C GLY A 21 2.49 -13.43 13.69
N GLY A 22 1.31 -12.92 14.09
CA GLY A 22 0.06 -13.07 13.37
C GLY A 22 0.01 -12.33 12.03
N ILE A 23 0.63 -11.16 11.91
CA ILE A 23 0.56 -10.33 10.69
C ILE A 23 1.45 -10.84 9.54
N ARG A 24 2.47 -11.64 9.86
CA ARG A 24 3.44 -12.16 8.86
C ARG A 24 2.80 -13.10 7.85
N ILE A 25 1.92 -13.99 8.29
CA ILE A 25 1.25 -14.97 7.42
C ILE A 25 0.41 -14.26 6.34
N PRO A 26 -0.56 -13.38 6.68
CA PRO A 26 -1.34 -12.69 5.66
C PRO A 26 -0.47 -11.75 4.82
N ALA A 27 0.54 -11.08 5.39
CA ALA A 27 1.48 -10.27 4.61
C ALA A 27 2.26 -11.10 3.58
N THR A 28 2.68 -12.32 3.94
CA THR A 28 3.38 -13.25 3.03
C THR A 28 2.46 -13.70 1.90
N PHE A 29 1.19 -13.98 2.21
CA PHE A 29 0.20 -14.29 1.20
C PHE A 29 0.00 -13.12 0.21
N LEU A 30 -0.19 -11.89 0.72
CA LEU A 30 -0.30 -10.69 -0.11
C LEU A 30 0.92 -10.48 -0.99
N ALA A 31 2.14 -10.60 -0.41
CA ALA A 31 3.38 -10.47 -1.16
C ALA A 31 3.48 -11.51 -2.30
N GLY A 32 3.19 -12.77 -2.00
CA GLY A 32 3.22 -13.85 -3.00
C GLY A 32 2.20 -13.65 -4.12
N SER A 33 0.96 -13.32 -3.78
CA SER A 33 -0.09 -13.05 -4.75
C SER A 33 0.20 -11.82 -5.62
N SER A 34 0.70 -10.73 -5.04
CA SER A 34 1.10 -9.53 -5.80
C SER A 34 2.30 -9.79 -6.71
N LEU A 35 3.27 -10.60 -6.27
CA LEU A 35 4.42 -10.99 -7.09
C LEU A 35 3.98 -11.81 -8.30
N ALA A 36 3.10 -12.81 -8.10
CA ALA A 36 2.54 -13.59 -9.20
C ALA A 36 1.77 -12.70 -10.20
N ALA A 37 0.99 -11.77 -9.67
CA ALA A 37 0.20 -10.81 -10.45
C ALA A 37 1.06 -9.90 -11.37
N ILE A 38 2.27 -9.53 -10.93
CA ILE A 38 3.23 -8.74 -11.74
C ILE A 38 3.69 -9.55 -12.97
N PHE A 39 3.95 -10.85 -12.82
CA PHE A 39 4.41 -11.70 -13.91
C PHE A 39 3.29 -12.07 -14.89
N THR A 40 2.08 -12.36 -14.40
CA THR A 40 0.94 -12.67 -15.28
C THR A 40 0.63 -11.52 -16.24
N LEU A 41 0.67 -10.28 -15.75
CA LEU A 41 0.34 -9.14 -16.59
C LEU A 41 1.46 -8.79 -17.58
N LYS A 42 2.74 -9.08 -17.29
CA LYS A 42 3.81 -8.83 -18.26
C LYS A 42 3.55 -9.58 -19.58
N SER A 43 3.04 -10.81 -19.51
CA SER A 43 2.66 -11.58 -20.70
C SER A 43 1.49 -10.95 -21.44
N ALA A 44 0.46 -10.50 -20.71
CA ALA A 44 -0.71 -9.86 -21.30
C ALA A 44 -0.38 -8.46 -21.88
N ALA A 45 0.50 -7.70 -21.23
CA ALA A 45 0.95 -6.40 -21.71
C ALA A 45 1.77 -6.53 -22.99
N ALA A 46 2.59 -7.58 -23.12
CA ALA A 46 3.36 -7.86 -24.33
C ALA A 46 2.45 -8.21 -25.53
N SER A 47 1.39 -8.99 -25.32
CA SER A 47 0.39 -9.25 -26.37
C SER A 47 -0.37 -7.98 -26.75
N LEU A 48 -0.73 -7.15 -25.75
CA LEU A 48 -1.42 -5.89 -25.95
C LEU A 48 -0.56 -4.82 -26.65
N SER A 49 0.76 -4.83 -26.49
CA SER A 49 1.66 -3.92 -27.20
C SER A 49 1.89 -4.28 -28.66
N ASN A 50 1.72 -5.56 -29.02
CA ASN A 50 1.87 -6.01 -30.41
C ASN A 50 0.64 -5.70 -31.27
N ASP A 51 -0.55 -5.58 -30.65
CA ASP A 51 -1.76 -5.11 -31.32
C ASP A 51 -1.68 -3.57 -31.51
N ASN A 52 -1.04 -3.16 -32.59
CA ASN A 52 -0.76 -1.77 -32.97
C ASN A 52 -2.02 -0.87 -33.19
N GLY A 53 -3.23 -1.33 -32.88
CA GLY A 53 -4.45 -0.57 -33.10
C GLY A 53 -5.55 -0.86 -32.08
N LYS A 54 -5.86 0.15 -31.26
CA LYS A 54 -7.12 0.37 -30.52
C LYS A 54 -7.23 -0.07 -29.05
N LEU A 55 -6.16 -0.07 -28.27
CA LEU A 55 -6.34 0.02 -26.81
C LEU A 55 -6.97 1.37 -26.44
N SER A 56 -8.07 1.32 -25.70
CA SER A 56 -8.73 2.49 -25.15
C SER A 56 -7.81 3.23 -24.18
N LYS A 57 -7.91 4.56 -24.11
CA LYS A 57 -7.16 5.38 -23.14
C LYS A 57 -7.37 4.88 -21.71
N ILE A 58 -8.60 4.45 -21.41
CA ILE A 58 -9.00 3.95 -20.09
C ILE A 58 -8.32 2.61 -19.78
N GLU A 59 -8.25 1.68 -20.75
CA GLU A 59 -7.57 0.40 -20.59
C GLU A 59 -6.08 0.60 -20.29
N ARG A 60 -5.42 1.49 -21.04
CA ARG A 60 -4.01 1.82 -20.82
C ARG A 60 -3.78 2.38 -19.41
N ARG A 61 -4.65 3.27 -18.93
CA ARG A 61 -4.57 3.81 -17.57
C ARG A 61 -4.82 2.72 -16.51
N ALA A 62 -5.80 1.84 -16.72
CA ALA A 62 -6.09 0.73 -15.83
C ALA A 62 -4.91 -0.26 -15.72
N ILE A 63 -4.23 -0.58 -16.83
CA ILE A 63 -3.03 -1.44 -16.86
C ILE A 63 -1.89 -0.80 -16.06
N LYS A 64 -1.64 0.51 -16.26
CA LYS A 64 -0.61 1.24 -15.51
C LYS A 64 -0.94 1.30 -14.01
N PHE A 65 -2.20 1.59 -13.67
CA PHE A 65 -2.67 1.63 -12.30
C PHE A 65 -2.53 0.27 -11.63
N TYR A 66 -2.95 -0.81 -12.30
CA TYR A 66 -2.73 -2.18 -11.83
C TYR A 66 -1.27 -2.45 -11.51
N HIS A 67 -0.35 -2.11 -12.43
CA HIS A 67 1.08 -2.36 -12.22
C HIS A 67 1.61 -1.57 -11.01
N LEU A 68 1.32 -0.28 -10.94
CA LEU A 68 1.74 0.57 -9.82
C LEU A 68 1.22 0.02 -8.49
N VAL A 69 -0.06 -0.34 -8.44
CA VAL A 69 -0.70 -0.83 -7.22
C VAL A 69 -0.20 -2.23 -6.83
N SER A 70 0.08 -3.11 -7.80
CA SER A 70 0.66 -4.44 -7.56
C SER A 70 2.08 -4.35 -6.97
N VAL A 71 2.92 -3.46 -7.50
CA VAL A 71 4.28 -3.22 -7.01
C VAL A 71 4.23 -2.61 -5.61
N MET A 72 3.36 -1.63 -5.37
CA MET A 72 3.16 -1.05 -4.05
C MET A 72 2.69 -2.09 -3.03
N ALA A 73 1.69 -2.92 -3.38
CA ALA A 73 1.21 -3.98 -2.52
C ALA A 73 2.32 -4.99 -2.17
N PHE A 74 3.14 -5.37 -3.15
CA PHE A 74 4.29 -6.25 -2.94
C PHE A 74 5.33 -5.62 -2.00
N LEU A 75 5.78 -4.39 -2.28
CA LEU A 75 6.82 -3.71 -1.50
C LEU A 75 6.38 -3.44 -0.07
N LEU A 76 5.14 -2.99 0.14
CA LEU A 76 4.60 -2.73 1.48
C LEU A 76 4.39 -4.03 2.27
N SER A 77 3.99 -5.11 1.61
CA SER A 77 3.87 -6.43 2.24
C SER A 77 5.24 -6.99 2.62
N LEU A 78 6.25 -6.85 1.75
CA LEU A 78 7.62 -7.23 2.04
C LEU A 78 8.19 -6.41 3.22
N ASN A 79 7.94 -5.10 3.24
CA ASN A 79 8.31 -4.23 4.36
C ASN A 79 7.66 -4.71 5.67
N THR A 80 6.38 -5.06 5.62
CA THR A 80 5.64 -5.62 6.78
C THR A 80 6.32 -6.90 7.28
N ILE A 81 6.69 -7.83 6.39
CA ILE A 81 7.36 -9.09 6.76
C ILE A 81 8.72 -8.81 7.41
N ILE A 82 9.54 -7.94 6.81
CA ILE A 82 10.89 -7.61 7.30
C ILE A 82 10.80 -6.95 8.68
N LEU A 83 9.97 -5.91 8.81
CA LEU A 83 9.82 -5.17 10.07
C LEU A 83 9.20 -6.05 11.17
N ALA A 84 8.15 -6.81 10.86
CA ALA A 84 7.55 -7.71 11.85
C ALA A 84 8.52 -8.83 12.27
N THR A 85 9.33 -9.36 11.35
CA THR A 85 10.35 -10.36 11.69
C THR A 85 11.47 -9.73 12.53
N SER A 86 11.93 -8.54 12.15
CA SER A 86 12.96 -7.81 12.90
C SER A 86 12.50 -7.49 14.32
N ALA A 87 11.29 -6.95 14.50
CA ALA A 87 10.70 -6.68 15.80
C ALA A 87 10.52 -7.97 16.61
N TYR A 88 9.94 -9.02 16.01
CA TYR A 88 9.75 -10.32 16.66
C TYR A 88 11.08 -10.94 17.13
N THR A 89 12.12 -10.92 16.30
CA THR A 89 13.45 -11.44 16.68
C THR A 89 14.12 -10.59 17.74
N SER A 90 13.96 -9.27 17.71
CA SER A 90 14.53 -8.35 18.72
C SER A 90 13.92 -8.61 20.09
N ILE A 91 12.60 -8.83 20.15
CA ILE A 91 11.87 -9.22 21.35
C ILE A 91 12.34 -10.60 21.85
N LEU A 92 12.44 -11.60 20.96
CA LEU A 92 12.79 -12.97 21.34
C LEU A 92 14.21 -13.08 21.91
N HIS A 93 15.17 -12.32 21.37
CA HIS A 93 16.54 -12.32 21.86
C HIS A 93 16.71 -11.49 23.15
N GLY A 94 15.65 -10.86 23.65
CA GLY A 94 15.75 -9.95 24.79
C GLY A 94 16.71 -8.80 24.54
N ARG A 95 17.04 -8.50 23.27
CA ARG A 95 17.91 -7.41 22.84
C ARG A 95 17.12 -6.10 22.84
N PHE A 96 16.45 -5.85 23.95
CA PHE A 96 16.07 -4.48 24.29
C PHE A 96 17.35 -3.68 24.36
N ASP A 97 17.34 -2.50 23.76
CA ASP A 97 18.53 -1.66 23.71
C ASP A 97 18.99 -1.43 25.13
N GLN A 98 20.16 -1.95 25.49
CA GLN A 98 20.71 -1.80 26.83
C GLN A 98 21.00 -0.33 27.12
N LEU A 99 21.03 0.52 26.08
CA LEU A 99 21.20 1.96 26.15
C LEU A 99 19.87 2.72 26.33
N ALA A 100 18.71 2.04 26.37
CA ALA A 100 17.46 2.70 26.70
C ALA A 100 17.49 3.13 28.19
N GLU A 101 17.70 4.43 28.42
CA GLU A 101 17.78 5.00 29.78
C GLU A 101 16.53 4.74 30.63
N THR A 102 15.39 4.51 29.98
CA THR A 102 14.10 4.27 30.65
C THR A 102 13.24 3.25 29.91
N ALA A 103 12.42 2.50 30.67
CA ALA A 103 11.41 1.59 30.11
C ALA A 103 10.42 2.31 29.16
N TYR A 104 10.17 3.61 29.38
CA TYR A 104 9.34 4.43 28.51
C TYR A 104 9.93 4.57 27.10
N LEU A 105 11.24 4.82 26.97
CA LEU A 105 11.90 4.94 25.67
C LEU A 105 11.85 3.63 24.89
N MET A 106 12.06 2.51 25.57
CA MET A 106 11.90 1.18 24.98
C MET A 106 10.47 0.96 24.45
N MET A 107 9.45 1.24 25.28
CA MET A 107 8.04 1.06 24.87
C MET A 107 7.64 1.98 23.72
N LYS A 108 8.11 3.23 23.72
CA LYS A 108 7.83 4.19 22.65
C LYS A 108 8.36 3.68 21.30
N ARG A 109 9.57 3.11 21.29
CA ARG A 109 10.18 2.55 20.09
C ARG A 109 9.41 1.35 19.55
N GLU A 110 9.01 0.41 20.42
CA GLU A 110 8.20 -0.75 20.00
C GLU A 110 6.83 -0.32 19.45
N PHE A 111 6.24 0.73 20.03
CA PHE A 111 4.99 1.31 19.54
C PHE A 111 5.16 1.95 18.14
N GLU A 112 6.28 2.64 17.88
CA GLU A 112 6.60 3.20 16.56
C GLU A 112 6.82 2.10 15.50
N TYR A 113 7.44 0.97 15.87
CA TYR A 113 7.54 -0.21 15.00
C TYR A 113 6.17 -0.81 14.71
N GLU A 114 5.34 -1.02 15.74
CA GLU A 114 3.96 -1.52 15.57
C GLU A 114 3.16 -0.62 14.64
N ALA A 115 3.25 0.70 14.81
CA ALA A 115 2.60 1.68 13.95
C ALA A 115 3.05 1.51 12.49
N THR A 116 4.35 1.44 12.24
CA THR A 116 4.89 1.33 10.88
C THR A 116 4.48 0.01 10.21
N VAL A 117 4.52 -1.10 10.95
CA VAL A 117 4.10 -2.43 10.48
C VAL A 117 2.61 -2.45 10.16
N ARG A 118 1.76 -1.97 11.09
CA ARG A 118 0.32 -1.91 10.91
C ARG A 118 -0.06 -1.00 9.73
N TRP A 119 0.57 0.16 9.62
CA TRP A 119 0.36 1.08 8.50
C TRP A 119 0.73 0.45 7.15
N SER A 120 1.90 -0.21 7.08
CA SER A 120 2.37 -0.87 5.86
C SER A 120 1.42 -1.98 5.43
N PHE A 121 0.96 -2.82 6.37
CA PHE A 121 0.02 -3.91 6.11
C PHE A 121 -1.35 -3.42 5.65
N LEU A 122 -1.92 -2.42 6.34
CA LEU A 122 -3.23 -1.88 5.97
C LEU A 122 -3.18 -1.22 4.59
N THR A 123 -2.13 -0.45 4.32
CA THR A 123 -1.93 0.17 3.00
C THR A 123 -1.74 -0.90 1.92
N SER A 124 -0.96 -1.96 2.19
CA SER A 124 -0.77 -3.05 1.23
C SER A 124 -2.07 -3.80 0.93
N MET A 125 -2.95 -3.98 1.92
CA MET A 125 -4.27 -4.57 1.75
C MET A 125 -5.17 -3.73 0.82
N PHE A 126 -5.22 -2.41 1.00
CA PHE A 126 -5.98 -1.53 0.10
C PHE A 126 -5.40 -1.51 -1.31
N CYS A 127 -4.07 -1.49 -1.44
CA CYS A 127 -3.42 -1.67 -2.73
C CYS A 127 -3.82 -3.02 -3.35
N PHE A 128 -3.77 -4.11 -2.60
CA PHE A 128 -4.16 -5.42 -3.10
C PHE A 128 -5.61 -5.45 -3.63
N LEU A 129 -6.56 -4.84 -2.93
CA LEU A 129 -7.95 -4.70 -3.41
C LEU A 129 -8.03 -3.90 -4.73
N GLY A 130 -7.28 -2.80 -4.83
CA GLY A 130 -7.19 -2.01 -6.06
C GLY A 130 -6.60 -2.80 -7.24
N MET A 131 -5.60 -3.63 -6.97
CA MET A 131 -5.00 -4.55 -7.94
C MET A 131 -6.01 -5.60 -8.41
N ILE A 132 -6.72 -6.29 -7.50
CA ILE A 132 -7.75 -7.28 -7.86
C ILE A 132 -8.87 -6.64 -8.66
N THR A 133 -9.35 -5.46 -8.26
CA THR A 133 -10.38 -4.72 -9.01
C THR A 133 -9.93 -4.43 -10.42
N SER A 134 -8.71 -3.92 -10.58
CA SER A 134 -8.16 -3.58 -11.89
C SER A 134 -7.94 -4.83 -12.74
N ARG A 135 -7.54 -5.94 -12.13
CA ARG A 135 -7.43 -7.24 -12.81
C ARG A 135 -8.77 -7.68 -13.37
N VAL A 136 -9.83 -7.68 -12.56
CA VAL A 136 -11.18 -8.04 -12.98
C VAL A 136 -11.65 -7.15 -14.14
N LEU A 137 -11.41 -5.83 -14.06
CA LEU A 137 -11.78 -4.91 -15.14
C LEU A 137 -11.06 -5.22 -16.47
N ILE A 138 -9.79 -5.62 -16.41
CA ILE A 138 -8.96 -5.95 -17.58
C ILE A 138 -9.31 -7.34 -18.13
N GLU A 139 -9.38 -8.35 -17.27
CA GLU A 139 -9.55 -9.77 -17.64
C GLU A 139 -10.92 -10.07 -18.27
N PHE A 140 -11.95 -9.29 -17.92
CA PHE A 140 -13.29 -9.42 -18.50
C PHE A 140 -13.54 -8.44 -19.67
N ASP A 141 -12.51 -7.74 -20.17
CA ASP A 141 -12.63 -6.74 -21.24
C ASP A 141 -13.80 -5.75 -21.00
N LEU A 142 -14.01 -5.36 -19.74
CA LEU A 142 -15.14 -4.50 -19.34
C LEU A 142 -14.91 -3.04 -19.75
N LEU A 143 -13.65 -2.67 -20.00
CA LEU A 143 -13.23 -1.33 -20.40
C LEU A 143 -13.19 -1.13 -21.93
N LYS A 144 -13.46 -2.19 -22.70
CA LYS A 144 -13.42 -2.15 -24.15
C LYS A 144 -14.59 -1.38 -24.73
N VAL A 145 -14.28 -0.35 -25.51
CA VAL A 145 -15.27 0.54 -26.13
C VAL A 145 -15.75 -0.08 -27.46
N ASP A 146 -16.57 -1.12 -27.38
CA ASP A 146 -17.25 -1.70 -28.55
C ASP A 146 -18.65 -1.08 -28.71
N ALA A 147 -18.92 -0.46 -29.87
CA ALA A 147 -20.07 0.43 -30.09
C ALA A 147 -21.46 -0.22 -29.92
N SER A 148 -21.60 -1.55 -30.04
CA SER A 148 -22.90 -2.24 -30.06
C SER A 148 -23.28 -2.94 -28.75
N LYS A 149 -22.33 -3.23 -27.84
CA LYS A 149 -22.58 -3.93 -26.55
C LYS A 149 -22.03 -3.17 -25.33
N SER A 150 -21.75 -1.87 -25.49
CA SER A 150 -21.01 -1.06 -24.53
C SER A 150 -21.78 -0.76 -23.24
N SER A 151 -23.10 -0.57 -23.29
CA SER A 151 -23.88 -0.17 -22.11
C SER A 151 -23.82 -1.20 -20.98
N THR A 152 -24.18 -2.46 -21.26
CA THR A 152 -24.20 -3.52 -20.26
C THR A 152 -22.82 -3.79 -19.65
N LYS A 153 -21.74 -3.76 -20.45
CA LYS A 153 -20.38 -3.96 -19.94
C LYS A 153 -19.94 -2.83 -19.00
N ARG A 154 -20.29 -1.59 -19.34
CA ARG A 154 -19.99 -0.42 -18.50
C ARG A 154 -20.76 -0.45 -17.20
N ASP A 155 -22.01 -0.89 -17.22
CA ASP A 155 -22.82 -1.04 -16.01
C ASP A 155 -22.24 -2.13 -15.09
N VAL A 156 -21.79 -3.26 -15.65
CA VAL A 156 -21.09 -4.31 -14.90
C VAL A 156 -19.76 -3.79 -14.33
N ALA A 157 -18.97 -3.05 -15.11
CA ALA A 157 -17.74 -2.42 -14.63
C ALA A 157 -18.00 -1.48 -13.45
N ALA A 158 -19.02 -0.62 -13.57
CA ALA A 158 -19.42 0.30 -12.51
C ALA A 158 -19.90 -0.47 -11.27
N LEU A 159 -20.67 -1.54 -11.44
CA LEU A 159 -21.11 -2.40 -10.35
C LEU A 159 -19.91 -3.06 -9.62
N VAL A 160 -18.94 -3.58 -10.36
CA VAL A 160 -17.70 -4.15 -9.77
C VAL A 160 -16.95 -3.07 -8.98
N VAL A 161 -16.72 -1.90 -9.58
CA VAL A 161 -16.01 -0.79 -8.90
C VAL A 161 -16.76 -0.31 -7.66
N CYS A 162 -18.08 -0.17 -7.74
CA CYS A 162 -18.91 0.24 -6.60
C CYS A 162 -18.94 -0.82 -5.49
N SER A 163 -19.01 -2.10 -5.83
CA SER A 163 -19.02 -3.19 -4.85
C SER A 163 -17.68 -3.31 -4.11
N VAL A 164 -16.56 -3.27 -4.83
CA VAL A 164 -15.23 -3.27 -4.20
C VAL A 164 -14.96 -1.95 -3.47
N GLY A 165 -15.45 -0.83 -4.00
CA GLY A 165 -15.38 0.47 -3.34
C GLY A 165 -16.14 0.49 -2.01
N ALA A 166 -17.34 -0.09 -1.96
CA ALA A 166 -18.12 -0.24 -0.74
C ALA A 166 -17.40 -1.14 0.28
N LEU A 167 -16.83 -2.26 -0.17
CA LEU A 167 -16.01 -3.13 0.67
C LEU A 167 -14.79 -2.39 1.24
N ALA A 168 -14.06 -1.63 0.40
CA ALA A 168 -12.91 -0.84 0.83
C ALA A 168 -13.31 0.26 1.82
N ALA A 169 -14.44 0.94 1.59
CA ALA A 169 -14.96 1.95 2.52
C ALA A 169 -15.35 1.33 3.87
N GLN A 170 -15.97 0.15 3.87
CA GLN A 170 -16.33 -0.56 5.09
C GLN A 170 -15.10 -1.05 5.86
N LEU A 171 -14.10 -1.59 5.17
CA LEU A 171 -12.81 -1.94 5.77
C LEU A 171 -12.10 -0.71 6.35
N MET A 172 -12.10 0.41 5.62
CA MET A 172 -11.53 1.67 6.10
C MET A 172 -12.24 2.19 7.35
N SER A 173 -13.57 2.12 7.38
CA SER A 173 -14.38 2.48 8.56
C SER A 173 -14.05 1.58 9.75
N TYR A 174 -14.00 0.26 9.54
CA TYR A 174 -13.63 -0.71 10.56
C TYR A 174 -12.22 -0.46 11.11
N VAL A 175 -11.24 -0.21 10.24
CA VAL A 175 -9.88 0.14 10.64
C VAL A 175 -9.86 1.42 11.48
N ASN A 176 -10.55 2.47 11.03
CA ASN A 176 -10.58 3.75 11.76
C ASN A 176 -11.24 3.62 13.14
N GLN A 177 -12.27 2.78 13.30
CA GLN A 177 -12.90 2.53 14.60
C GLN A 177 -12.01 1.73 15.56
N ASN A 178 -11.13 0.88 15.04
CA ASN A 178 -10.24 0.02 15.82
C ASN A 178 -8.85 0.65 16.06
N LEU A 179 -8.55 1.82 15.50
CA LEU A 179 -7.32 2.55 15.78
C LEU A 179 -7.45 3.28 17.12
N TRP A 180 -6.81 2.75 18.17
CA TRP A 180 -6.88 3.35 19.51
C TRP A 180 -6.05 4.64 19.66
N CYS A 181 -4.96 4.78 18.89
CA CYS A 181 -4.00 5.86 19.08
C CYS A 181 -4.07 6.95 17.99
N TRP A 182 -4.82 6.72 16.92
CA TRP A 182 -4.96 7.65 15.81
C TRP A 182 -6.43 7.79 15.42
N ASN A 183 -6.87 9.02 15.15
CA ASN A 183 -8.26 9.29 14.74
C ASN A 183 -8.61 8.68 13.36
N SER A 184 -7.60 8.39 12.53
CA SER A 184 -7.79 7.81 11.20
C SER A 184 -6.49 7.21 10.65
N LEU A 185 -6.60 6.35 9.64
CA LEU A 185 -5.46 5.84 8.87
C LEU A 185 -4.63 6.96 8.23
N ILE A 186 -5.27 8.07 7.85
CA ILE A 186 -4.57 9.27 7.34
C ILE A 186 -3.73 9.89 8.45
N GLY A 187 -4.28 10.03 9.67
CA GLY A 187 -3.53 10.50 10.83
C GLY A 187 -2.32 9.62 11.15
N MET A 188 -2.47 8.31 11.03
CA MET A 188 -1.38 7.34 11.15
C MET A 188 -0.32 7.52 10.06
N THR A 189 -0.74 7.78 8.81
CA THR A 189 0.17 8.05 7.68
C THR A 189 0.99 9.31 7.91
N VAL A 190 0.35 10.39 8.37
CA VAL A 190 1.04 11.65 8.73
C VAL A 190 2.03 11.42 9.88
N HIS A 191 1.66 10.60 10.86
CA HIS A 191 2.55 10.26 11.97
C HIS A 191 3.78 9.49 11.51
N VAL A 192 3.61 8.43 10.69
CA VAL A 192 4.73 7.65 10.12
C VAL A 192 5.62 8.55 9.24
N ALA A 193 5.04 9.41 8.42
CA ALA A 193 5.80 10.35 7.59
C ALA A 193 6.62 11.34 8.44
N LYS A 194 6.02 11.90 9.51
CA LYS A 194 6.74 12.75 10.47
C LYS A 194 7.85 12.00 11.19
N MET A 195 7.61 10.76 11.58
CA MET A 195 8.61 9.91 12.23
C MET A 195 9.82 9.69 11.31
N VAL A 196 9.58 9.26 10.07
CA VAL A 196 10.65 9.05 9.07
C VAL A 196 11.43 10.35 8.79
N LEU A 197 10.74 11.48 8.67
CA LEU A 197 11.36 12.77 8.43
C LEU A 197 12.18 13.24 9.64
N ASN A 198 11.67 13.05 10.86
CA ASN A 198 12.36 13.42 12.09
C ASN A 198 13.63 12.58 12.26
N CYS A 199 13.57 11.27 12.03
CA CYS A 199 14.77 10.43 12.08
C CYS A 199 15.82 10.90 11.06
N ALA A 200 15.42 11.19 9.82
CA ALA A 200 16.34 11.67 8.79
C ALA A 200 16.99 13.03 9.13
N ILE A 201 16.24 13.97 9.70
CA ILE A 201 16.73 15.34 9.98
C ILE A 201 17.50 15.41 11.31
N VAL A 202 16.98 14.78 12.36
CA VAL A 202 17.49 14.94 13.74
C VAL A 202 18.68 14.01 13.98
N GLU A 203 18.57 12.74 13.62
CA GLU A 203 19.64 11.75 13.86
C GLU A 203 20.75 11.85 12.81
N LYS A 204 20.49 12.54 11.69
CA LYS A 204 21.42 12.70 10.55
C LYS A 204 21.98 11.38 10.04
N ASN A 205 21.22 10.29 10.20
CA ASN A 205 21.61 8.98 9.74
C ASN A 205 21.67 8.97 8.20
N PRO A 206 22.84 8.78 7.57
CA PRO A 206 23.00 8.96 6.13
C PRO A 206 22.10 8.02 5.32
N MET A 207 21.88 6.80 5.83
CA MET A 207 21.01 5.82 5.19
C MET A 207 19.54 6.25 5.18
N GLN A 208 19.07 6.92 6.23
CA GLN A 208 17.70 7.43 6.29
C GLN A 208 17.52 8.64 5.36
N ILE A 209 18.52 9.53 5.27
CA ILE A 209 18.51 10.65 4.34
C ILE A 209 18.42 10.14 2.89
N ILE A 210 19.23 9.15 2.54
CA ILE A 210 19.18 8.52 1.21
C ILE A 210 17.81 7.89 0.95
N SER A 211 17.24 7.18 1.93
CA SER A 211 15.91 6.58 1.81
C SER A 211 14.81 7.62 1.55
N VAL A 212 14.82 8.73 2.29
CA VAL A 212 13.86 9.84 2.10
C VAL A 212 14.06 10.48 0.72
N ALA A 213 15.30 10.73 0.31
CA ALA A 213 15.60 11.30 -1.01
C ALA A 213 15.12 10.39 -2.15
N LEU A 214 15.36 9.08 -2.06
CA LEU A 214 14.88 8.11 -3.04
C LEU A 214 13.34 8.02 -3.07
N THR A 215 12.69 8.15 -1.91
CA THR A 215 11.22 8.17 -1.82
C THR A 215 10.65 9.44 -2.46
N MET A 216 11.26 10.60 -2.22
CA MET A 216 10.86 11.85 -2.87
C MET A 216 11.07 11.80 -4.38
N ALA A 217 12.21 11.24 -4.82
CA ALA A 217 12.48 11.02 -6.23
C ALA A 217 11.44 10.10 -6.88
N SER A 218 11.08 8.99 -6.22
CA SER A 218 10.08 8.06 -6.77
C SER A 218 8.70 8.70 -6.92
N ILE A 219 8.24 9.46 -5.91
CA ILE A 219 6.99 10.23 -5.97
C ILE A 219 7.04 11.23 -7.13
N PHE A 220 8.15 11.95 -7.28
CA PHE A 220 8.35 12.91 -8.37
C PHE A 220 8.26 12.25 -9.75
N TYR A 221 8.94 11.11 -9.95
CA TYR A 221 8.88 10.38 -11.23
C TYR A 221 7.49 9.83 -11.51
N VAL A 222 6.78 9.30 -10.51
CA VAL A 222 5.38 8.84 -10.67
C VAL A 222 4.47 10.01 -11.05
N ALA A 223 4.58 11.15 -10.38
CA ALA A 223 3.80 12.35 -10.71
C ALA A 223 4.10 12.85 -12.13
N LYS A 224 5.38 12.89 -12.52
CA LYS A 224 5.80 13.27 -13.87
C LYS A 224 5.25 12.32 -14.93
N LEU A 225 5.26 11.00 -14.68
CA LEU A 225 4.68 10.01 -15.59
C LEU A 225 3.16 10.19 -15.72
N ALA A 226 2.46 10.46 -14.62
CA ALA A 226 1.02 10.72 -14.63
C ALA A 226 0.66 11.98 -15.43
N ILE A 227 1.43 13.07 -15.29
CA ILE A 227 1.21 14.33 -16.05
C ILE A 227 1.48 14.12 -17.54
N ASN A 228 2.56 13.43 -17.89
CA ASN A 228 2.91 13.16 -19.29
C ASN A 228 1.82 12.32 -20.00
N ASP A 229 1.19 11.40 -19.28
CA ASP A 229 0.08 10.61 -19.80
C ASP A 229 -1.16 11.46 -20.10
N ILE A 230 -1.47 12.46 -19.26
CA ILE A 230 -2.58 13.39 -19.50
C ILE A 230 -2.31 14.23 -20.75
N ASN A 231 -1.12 14.82 -20.86
CA ASN A 231 -0.78 15.68 -22.01
C ASN A 231 -0.76 14.93 -23.35
N GLN A 232 -0.37 13.65 -23.36
CA GLN A 232 -0.37 12.85 -24.58
C GLN A 232 -1.79 12.54 -25.06
N ASP A 233 -2.76 12.49 -24.15
CA ASP A 233 -4.15 12.24 -24.49
C ASP A 233 -4.81 13.45 -25.18
N ASP A 234 -4.47 14.68 -24.79
CA ASP A 234 -5.02 15.91 -25.38
C ASP A 234 -4.55 16.11 -26.83
N CYS A 235 -3.27 15.85 -27.11
CA CYS A 235 -2.69 16.04 -28.45
C CYS A 235 -3.30 15.11 -29.53
N LYS A 236 -3.79 13.93 -29.14
CA LYS A 236 -4.41 12.98 -30.06
C LYS A 236 -5.84 13.35 -30.45
N ASP A 237 -6.57 14.03 -29.57
CA ASP A 237 -7.95 14.39 -29.83
C ASP A 237 -8.02 15.58 -30.80
N THR A 238 -7.10 16.54 -30.70
CA THR A 238 -6.99 17.68 -31.64
C THR A 238 -6.67 17.24 -33.07
N LYS A 239 -5.90 16.15 -33.26
CA LYS A 239 -5.58 15.63 -34.60
C LYS A 239 -6.73 14.87 -35.26
N LYS A 240 -7.77 14.47 -34.52
CA LYS A 240 -8.95 13.79 -35.08
C LYS A 240 -10.07 14.75 -35.47
N SER A 241 -10.02 15.99 -35.00
CA SER A 241 -10.99 17.04 -35.34
C SER A 241 -10.60 17.89 -36.56
N LEU A 242 -9.41 17.66 -37.12
CA LEU A 242 -8.90 18.25 -38.36
C LEU A 242 -8.93 17.17 -39.45
#